data_AF-A0A2D4TUY1-F1
#
_entry.id   AF-A0A2D4TUY1-F1
#
_cell.length_a   1.000
_cell.length_b   1.000
_cell.length_c   1.000
_cell.angle_alpha   90.00
_cell.angle_beta   90.00
_cell.angle_gamma   90.00
#
_symmetry.space_group_name_H-M   'P 1'
#
loop_
_entity.id
_entity.type
_entity.pdbx_description
1 polymer ?
#
loop_
_entity_poly.entity_id
_entity_poly.type
_entity_poly.pdbx_seq_one_letter_code
_entity_poly.pdbx_strand_id
1 'polypeptide(L)'
;MLITKDVNFKLEEASFHIELLYLIQKSRKSLTHIDDPLKEASYLFSAILNAFFSATEILKGKNKPLVAEFKCSHPEIYARAKDGGLRNKTVHTEHVEVKYLNKLPPTRGIVVLRFSESPKLSKGEQSKGVVKLRFERVIYVTINGNSVSAVDFCTIHLSKLKCLADRLLETH
;
A
#
# COMPACT_ATOMS: atom_id res chain seq x y z
N MET A 1 15.28 16.27 15.01
CA MET A 1 15.64 16.57 13.61
C MET A 1 16.04 15.33 12.80
N LEU A 2 16.96 14.47 13.27
CA LEU A 2 17.34 13.22 12.58
C LEU A 2 16.19 12.21 12.45
N ILE A 3 15.46 11.93 13.56
CA ILE A 3 14.32 11.00 13.57
C ILE A 3 13.24 11.40 12.56
N THR A 4 12.91 12.70 12.49
CA THR A 4 11.93 13.24 11.54
C THR A 4 12.34 12.97 10.09
N LYS A 5 13.63 13.14 9.77
CA LYS A 5 14.17 12.88 8.43
C LYS A 5 14.08 11.41 8.06
N ASP A 6 14.42 10.52 8.99
CA ASP A 6 14.44 9.07 8.75
C ASP A 6 13.02 8.49 8.60
N VAL A 7 12.06 8.97 9.41
CA VAL A 7 10.64 8.59 9.25
C VAL A 7 10.11 9.07 7.90
N ASN A 8 10.32 10.34 7.56
CA ASN A 8 9.84 10.90 6.29
C ASN A 8 10.41 10.14 5.09
N PHE A 9 11.69 9.77 5.13
CA PHE A 9 12.31 8.96 4.08
C PHE A 9 11.62 7.60 3.92
N LYS A 10 11.21 6.93 5.02
CA LYS A 10 10.47 5.67 4.94
C LYS A 10 9.03 5.84 4.45
N LEU A 11 8.38 6.96 4.76
CA LEU A 11 7.06 7.28 4.23
C LEU A 11 7.10 7.62 2.74
N GLU A 12 8.15 8.31 2.29
CA GLU A 12 8.43 8.57 0.87
C GLU A 12 8.76 7.28 0.12
N GLU A 13 9.59 6.40 0.70
CA GLU A 13 9.89 5.08 0.15
C GLU A 13 8.60 4.26 -0.05
N ALA A 14 7.70 4.24 0.95
CA ALA A 14 6.41 3.58 0.80
C ALA A 14 5.57 4.21 -0.30
N SER A 15 5.50 5.55 -0.36
CA SER A 15 4.77 6.29 -1.39
C SER A 15 5.28 5.95 -2.80
N PHE A 16 6.60 5.92 -2.99
CA PHE A 16 7.24 5.57 -4.25
C PHE A 16 6.82 4.17 -4.72
N HIS A 17 6.91 3.16 -3.86
CA HIS A 17 6.51 1.80 -4.22
C HIS A 17 5.00 1.67 -4.48
N ILE A 18 4.15 2.43 -3.79
CA ILE A 18 2.71 2.49 -4.07
C ILE A 18 2.45 3.04 -5.48
N GLU A 19 3.17 4.08 -5.89
CA GLU A 19 3.05 4.63 -7.24
C GLU A 19 3.45 3.60 -8.30
N LEU A 20 4.54 2.86 -8.09
CA LEU A 20 4.95 1.78 -8.99
C LEU A 20 3.89 0.66 -9.04
N LEU A 21 3.33 0.27 -7.90
CA LEU A 21 2.28 -0.75 -7.82
C LEU A 21 1.04 -0.31 -8.61
N TYR A 22 0.67 0.97 -8.50
CA TYR A 22 -0.40 1.57 -9.30
C TYR A 22 -0.07 1.57 -10.79
N LEU A 23 1.17 1.85 -11.19
CA LEU A 23 1.58 1.79 -12.59
C LEU A 23 1.46 0.38 -13.16
N ILE A 24 1.85 -0.66 -12.41
CA ILE A 24 1.65 -2.06 -12.82
C ILE A 24 0.16 -2.35 -12.99
N GLN A 25 -0.67 -1.98 -12.01
CA GLN A 25 -2.12 -2.16 -12.08
C GLN A 25 -2.72 -1.50 -13.33
N LYS A 26 -2.32 -0.26 -13.60
CA LYS A 26 -2.86 0.56 -14.70
C LYS A 26 -2.38 0.08 -16.07
N SER A 27 -1.09 -0.17 -16.22
CA SER A 27 -0.45 -0.53 -17.50
C SER A 27 -0.61 -2.02 -17.85
N ARG A 28 -0.78 -2.87 -16.83
CA ARG A 28 -0.75 -4.34 -16.93
C ARG A 28 0.55 -4.90 -17.47
N LYS A 29 1.61 -4.10 -17.45
CA LYS A 29 2.92 -4.47 -17.95
C LYS A 29 3.90 -4.55 -16.80
N SER A 30 4.84 -5.46 -16.96
CA SER A 30 6.07 -5.48 -16.17
C SER A 30 6.79 -4.13 -16.32
N LEU A 31 7.32 -3.60 -15.23
CA LEU A 31 8.18 -2.43 -15.21
C LEU A 31 9.65 -2.79 -15.36
N THR A 32 10.01 -4.07 -15.16
CA THR A 32 11.38 -4.54 -15.23
C THR A 32 11.53 -5.75 -16.17
N HIS A 33 12.75 -6.27 -16.25
CA HIS A 33 13.15 -7.44 -17.01
C HIS A 33 12.51 -8.76 -16.55
N ILE A 34 11.82 -8.78 -15.40
CA ILE A 34 11.15 -9.97 -14.86
C ILE A 34 10.02 -10.44 -15.80
N ASP A 35 9.43 -9.51 -16.56
CA ASP A 35 8.31 -9.72 -17.49
C ASP A 35 7.08 -10.41 -16.88
N ASP A 36 6.90 -10.25 -15.56
CA ASP A 36 5.74 -10.76 -14.81
C ASP A 36 5.18 -9.67 -13.89
N PRO A 37 4.09 -8.98 -14.32
CA PRO A 37 3.54 -7.87 -13.56
C PRO A 37 2.96 -8.29 -12.20
N LEU A 38 2.44 -9.50 -12.04
CA LEU A 38 1.89 -9.93 -10.74
C LEU A 38 2.99 -10.25 -9.74
N LYS A 39 4.07 -10.85 -10.22
CA LYS A 39 5.26 -11.12 -9.41
C LYS A 39 5.92 -9.82 -8.97
N GLU A 40 6.10 -8.86 -9.88
CA GLU A 40 6.60 -7.52 -9.54
C GLU A 40 5.68 -6.78 -8.58
N ALA A 41 4.37 -6.84 -8.78
CA ALA A 41 3.41 -6.24 -7.87
C ALA A 41 3.49 -6.86 -6.46
N SER A 42 3.75 -8.17 -6.36
CA SER A 42 3.99 -8.85 -5.07
C SER A 42 5.29 -8.35 -4.40
N TYR A 43 6.36 -8.12 -5.18
CA TYR A 43 7.61 -7.53 -4.69
C TYR A 43 7.42 -6.11 -4.18
N LEU A 44 6.69 -5.28 -4.92
CA LEU A 44 6.37 -3.92 -4.49
C LEU A 44 5.50 -3.93 -3.23
N PHE A 45 4.50 -4.81 -3.15
CA PHE A 45 3.67 -4.96 -1.96
C PHE A 45 4.50 -5.33 -0.72
N SER A 46 5.43 -6.28 -0.86
CA SER A 46 6.40 -6.63 0.18
C SER A 46 7.24 -5.43 0.63
N ALA A 47 7.80 -4.68 -0.33
CA ALA A 47 8.62 -3.50 -0.05
C ALA A 47 7.83 -2.42 0.72
N ILE A 48 6.57 -2.19 0.34
CA ILE A 48 5.67 -1.25 1.03
C ILE A 48 5.46 -1.67 2.49
N LEU A 49 5.14 -2.94 2.75
CA LEU A 49 4.92 -3.45 4.11
C LEU A 49 6.19 -3.31 4.99
N ASN A 50 7.36 -3.53 4.40
CA ASN A 50 8.64 -3.34 5.08
C ASN A 50 8.96 -1.86 5.37
N ALA A 51 8.63 -0.96 4.44
CA ALA A 51 8.75 0.47 4.66
C ALA A 51 7.82 0.94 5.80
N PHE A 52 6.56 0.47 5.83
CA PHE A 52 5.63 0.75 6.94
C PHE A 52 6.15 0.26 8.28
N PHE A 53 6.66 -0.97 8.34
CA PHE A 53 7.25 -1.51 9.56
C PHE A 53 8.46 -0.67 10.01
N SER A 54 9.36 -0.33 9.09
CA SER A 54 10.55 0.47 9.38
C SER A 54 10.17 1.84 9.94
N ALA A 55 9.22 2.54 9.32
CA ALA A 55 8.70 3.81 9.81
C ALA A 55 8.15 3.69 11.24
N THR A 56 7.38 2.63 11.55
CA THR A 56 6.89 2.43 12.93
C THR A 56 8.01 2.14 13.93
N GLU A 57 9.05 1.39 13.58
CA GLU A 57 10.17 1.14 14.49
C GLU A 57 11.02 2.41 14.73
N ILE A 58 11.16 3.28 13.73
CA ILE A 58 11.83 4.59 13.90
C ILE A 58 10.98 5.49 14.83
N LEU A 59 9.66 5.56 14.61
CA LEU A 59 8.73 6.35 15.44
C LEU A 59 8.64 5.85 16.89
N LYS A 60 8.89 4.56 17.13
CA LYS A 60 8.74 3.91 18.44
C LYS A 60 9.52 4.60 19.54
N GLY A 61 10.75 5.06 19.27
CA GLY A 61 11.65 5.79 20.17
C GLY A 61 11.16 5.97 21.62
N LYS A 62 10.76 7.18 21.98
CA LYS A 62 10.06 7.50 23.26
C LYS A 62 8.53 7.30 23.19
N ASN A 63 7.98 7.12 22.00
CA ASN A 63 6.53 7.02 21.74
C ASN A 63 6.00 5.58 21.75
N LYS A 64 6.69 4.67 22.45
CA LYS A 64 6.43 3.23 22.44
C LYS A 64 4.96 2.85 22.70
N PRO A 65 4.22 3.48 23.64
CA PRO A 65 2.82 3.13 23.87
C PRO A 65 1.93 3.43 22.66
N LEU A 66 2.06 4.63 22.09
CA LEU A 66 1.23 5.09 20.96
C LEU A 66 1.51 4.28 19.68
N VAL A 67 2.79 3.97 19.43
CA VAL A 67 3.16 3.10 18.30
C VAL A 67 2.67 1.67 18.51
N ALA A 68 2.70 1.14 19.74
CA ALA A 68 2.16 -0.17 20.03
C ALA A 68 0.64 -0.22 19.80
N GLU A 69 -0.10 0.79 20.26
CA GLU A 69 -1.54 0.93 20.02
C GLU A 69 -1.86 1.00 18.52
N PHE A 70 -1.08 1.77 17.75
CA PHE A 70 -1.23 1.83 16.31
C PHE A 70 -1.00 0.46 15.65
N LYS A 71 0.02 -0.29 16.06
CA LYS A 71 0.28 -1.63 15.51
C LYS A 71 -0.82 -2.63 15.89
N CYS A 72 -1.36 -2.52 17.10
CA CYS A 72 -2.48 -3.35 17.57
C CYS A 72 -3.80 -3.06 16.83
N SER A 73 -4.02 -1.82 16.39
CA SER A 73 -5.20 -1.43 15.60
C SER A 73 -5.10 -1.78 14.11
N HIS A 74 -3.92 -2.23 13.65
CA HIS A 74 -3.68 -2.67 12.26
C HIS A 74 -3.04 -4.07 12.24
N PRO A 75 -3.67 -5.08 12.88
CA PRO A 75 -3.10 -6.41 13.01
C PRO A 75 -2.86 -7.09 11.65
N GLU A 76 -3.64 -6.76 10.63
CA GLU A 76 -3.48 -7.25 9.27
C GLU A 76 -2.09 -6.95 8.67
N ILE A 77 -1.42 -5.90 9.13
CA ILE A 77 -0.04 -5.59 8.71
C ILE A 77 0.97 -6.13 9.71
N TYR A 78 0.75 -5.89 11.01
CA TYR A 78 1.79 -5.99 12.03
C TYR A 78 1.74 -7.23 12.92
N ALA A 79 0.64 -7.99 12.92
CA ALA A 79 0.52 -9.20 13.74
C ALA A 79 1.54 -10.27 13.32
N ARG A 80 1.67 -11.35 14.10
CA ARG A 80 2.57 -12.46 13.72
C ARG A 80 2.05 -13.14 12.46
N ALA A 81 2.91 -13.86 11.76
CA ALA A 81 2.52 -14.57 10.54
C ALA A 81 1.33 -15.52 10.77
N LYS A 82 1.36 -16.26 11.88
CA LYS A 82 0.28 -17.17 12.31
C LYS A 82 -1.05 -16.47 12.60
N ASP A 83 -1.01 -15.18 12.92
CA ASP A 83 -2.17 -14.36 13.29
C ASP A 83 -2.64 -13.51 12.09
N GLY A 84 -2.10 -13.75 10.88
CA GLY A 84 -2.53 -13.08 9.66
C GLY A 84 -1.71 -11.85 9.24
N GLY A 85 -0.69 -11.44 10.01
CA GLY A 85 0.07 -10.23 9.72
C GLY A 85 0.90 -10.34 8.44
N LEU A 86 0.52 -9.57 7.42
CA LEU A 86 1.05 -9.66 6.06
C LEU A 86 2.55 -9.39 6.00
N ARG A 87 3.08 -8.44 6.78
CA ARG A 87 4.52 -8.18 6.81
C ARG A 87 5.28 -9.42 7.27
N ASN A 88 4.83 -10.02 8.37
CA ASN A 88 5.53 -11.17 8.94
C ASN A 88 5.36 -12.42 8.08
N LYS A 89 4.23 -12.58 7.36
CA LYS A 89 4.08 -13.64 6.35
C LYS A 89 5.13 -13.50 5.26
N THR A 90 5.17 -12.34 4.62
CA THR A 90 6.09 -11.99 3.52
C THR A 90 7.56 -12.15 3.89
N VAL A 91 7.93 -11.89 5.15
CA VAL A 91 9.32 -11.95 5.62
C VAL A 91 9.71 -13.36 6.13
N HIS A 92 8.79 -14.11 6.76
CA HIS A 92 9.16 -15.30 7.53
C HIS A 92 8.52 -16.61 7.08
N THR A 93 7.55 -16.59 6.16
CA THR A 93 6.73 -17.78 5.85
C THR A 93 6.57 -17.98 4.36
N GLU A 94 5.97 -17.00 3.68
CA GLU A 94 5.64 -17.08 2.27
C GLU A 94 5.45 -15.69 1.71
N HIS A 95 5.73 -15.50 0.42
CA HIS A 95 5.46 -14.22 -0.23
C HIS A 95 3.96 -14.01 -0.38
N VAL A 96 3.46 -12.87 0.08
CA VAL A 96 2.05 -12.52 -0.15
C VAL A 96 1.85 -12.23 -1.63
N GLU A 97 1.28 -13.21 -2.33
CA GLU A 97 0.92 -13.07 -3.74
C GLU A 97 -0.23 -12.07 -3.88
N VAL A 98 -0.07 -11.15 -4.82
CA VAL A 98 -1.19 -10.37 -5.33
C VAL A 98 -1.76 -11.03 -6.58
N LYS A 99 -3.09 -10.95 -6.74
CA LYS A 99 -3.78 -11.60 -7.86
C LYS A 99 -4.66 -10.59 -8.58
N TYR A 100 -4.71 -10.70 -9.91
CA TYR A 100 -5.82 -10.11 -10.66
C TYR A 100 -7.07 -10.93 -10.35
N LEU A 101 -8.12 -10.24 -9.94
CA LEU A 101 -9.41 -10.89 -9.73
C LEU A 101 -10.05 -11.08 -11.10
N ASN A 102 -9.73 -12.21 -11.75
CA ASN A 102 -10.16 -12.49 -13.12
C ASN A 102 -11.65 -12.86 -13.23
N LYS A 103 -12.34 -13.11 -12.10
CA LYS A 103 -13.78 -13.42 -12.05
C LYS A 103 -14.39 -12.99 -10.72
N LEU A 104 -14.74 -11.72 -10.61
CA LEU A 104 -16.06 -11.35 -10.11
C LEU A 104 -16.55 -10.33 -11.13
N PRO A 105 -17.64 -10.59 -11.89
CA PRO A 105 -18.41 -9.45 -12.39
C PRO A 105 -18.70 -8.56 -11.17
N PRO A 106 -18.82 -7.22 -11.30
CA PRO A 106 -19.40 -6.45 -10.21
C PRO A 106 -20.66 -7.18 -9.79
N THR A 107 -20.71 -7.67 -8.54
CA THR A 107 -21.92 -8.22 -7.94
C THR A 107 -23.01 -7.23 -8.33
N ARG A 108 -23.99 -7.69 -9.12
CA ARG A 108 -24.97 -6.83 -9.79
C ARG A 108 -25.33 -5.64 -8.89
N GLY A 109 -24.99 -4.44 -9.31
CA GLY A 109 -25.45 -3.20 -8.67
C GLY A 109 -24.44 -2.34 -7.91
N ILE A 110 -23.16 -2.69 -7.80
CA ILE A 110 -22.17 -1.81 -7.12
C ILE A 110 -21.16 -1.24 -8.13
N VAL A 111 -21.30 0.06 -8.42
CA VAL A 111 -20.31 0.88 -9.11
C VAL A 111 -19.51 1.65 -8.07
N VAL A 112 -18.21 1.39 -7.97
CA VAL A 112 -17.31 2.17 -7.10
C VAL A 112 -16.66 3.26 -7.94
N LEU A 113 -17.10 4.49 -7.77
CA LEU A 113 -16.46 5.67 -8.37
C LEU A 113 -15.32 6.12 -7.46
N ARG A 114 -14.10 6.20 -8.00
CA ARG A 114 -12.92 6.65 -7.26
C ARG A 114 -12.40 7.95 -7.86
N PHE A 115 -12.27 8.95 -7.01
CA PHE A 115 -11.66 10.22 -7.34
C PHE A 115 -10.31 10.27 -6.66
N SER A 116 -9.25 10.03 -7.42
CA SER A 116 -7.87 10.12 -6.94
C SER A 116 -7.02 10.76 -8.02
N GLU A 117 -6.06 11.60 -7.62
CA GLU A 117 -5.05 12.05 -8.57
C GLU A 117 -4.21 10.86 -9.04
N SER A 118 -4.12 10.69 -10.36
CA SER A 118 -3.18 9.75 -10.95
C SER A 118 -1.74 10.18 -10.62
N PRO A 119 -0.86 9.27 -10.17
CA PRO A 119 0.57 9.53 -9.96
C PRO A 119 1.20 10.22 -11.16
N LYS A 120 2.23 11.04 -10.91
CA LYS A 120 2.88 11.88 -11.94
C LYS A 120 3.33 11.08 -13.16
N LEU A 121 3.91 9.90 -12.94
CA LEU A 121 4.35 8.97 -14.00
C LEU A 121 3.22 8.42 -14.88
N SER A 122 1.97 8.61 -14.49
CA SER A 122 0.79 8.09 -15.18
C SER A 122 -0.13 9.17 -15.76
N LYS A 123 0.27 10.45 -15.63
CA LYS A 123 -0.45 11.60 -16.21
C LYS A 123 -0.21 11.61 -17.72
N GLY A 124 -1.22 11.21 -18.49
CA GLY A 124 -1.27 11.50 -19.93
C GLY A 124 -1.71 12.94 -20.18
N GLU A 125 -1.71 13.37 -21.45
CA GLU A 125 -2.21 14.70 -21.84
C GLU A 125 -3.61 14.96 -21.27
N GLN A 126 -3.72 16.03 -20.47
CA GLN A 126 -4.99 16.43 -19.87
C GLN A 126 -5.88 17.04 -20.96
N SER A 127 -6.90 16.31 -21.38
CA SER A 127 -7.99 16.87 -22.20
C SER A 127 -8.96 17.59 -21.27
N LYS A 128 -9.04 18.93 -21.39
CA LYS A 128 -10.04 19.73 -20.66
C LYS A 128 -11.45 19.27 -21.07
N GLY A 129 -12.34 19.09 -20.08
CA GLY A 129 -13.77 18.90 -20.31
C GLY A 129 -14.26 17.47 -20.58
N VAL A 130 -13.42 16.43 -20.45
CA VAL A 130 -13.84 15.03 -20.67
C VAL A 130 -13.69 14.19 -19.39
N VAL A 131 -14.81 13.67 -18.87
CA VAL A 131 -14.80 12.65 -17.82
C VAL A 131 -14.55 11.29 -18.47
N LYS A 132 -13.30 10.79 -18.41
CA LYS A 132 -12.97 9.44 -18.89
C LYS A 132 -13.23 8.42 -17.77
N LEU A 133 -14.35 7.72 -17.85
CA LEU A 133 -14.60 6.53 -17.02
C LEU A 133 -13.70 5.40 -17.50
N ARG A 134 -12.74 4.97 -16.66
CA ARG A 134 -11.87 3.83 -16.95
C ARG A 134 -12.22 2.67 -16.04
N PHE A 135 -12.63 1.56 -16.65
CA PHE A 135 -12.83 0.30 -15.95
C PHE A 135 -11.47 -0.39 -15.78
N GLU A 136 -10.82 -0.11 -14.66
CA GLU A 136 -9.50 -0.65 -14.35
C GLU A 136 -9.63 -2.01 -13.64
N ARG A 137 -8.80 -2.98 -14.05
CA ARG A 137 -8.66 -4.21 -13.27
C ARG A 137 -7.81 -3.86 -12.05
N VAL A 138 -8.34 -4.17 -10.88
CA VAL A 138 -7.67 -3.91 -9.61
C VAL A 138 -6.79 -5.11 -9.26
N ILE A 139 -5.59 -4.84 -8.73
CA ILE A 139 -4.74 -5.85 -8.12
C ILE A 139 -5.24 -6.06 -6.69
N TYR A 140 -5.57 -7.30 -6.35
CA TYR A 140 -6.12 -7.62 -5.04
C TYR A 140 -5.12 -8.41 -4.19
N VAL A 141 -5.18 -8.18 -2.89
CA VAL A 141 -4.57 -9.00 -1.85
C VAL A 141 -5.66 -9.61 -0.98
N THR A 142 -5.46 -10.85 -0.54
CA THR A 142 -6.40 -11.53 0.36
C THR A 142 -6.00 -11.27 1.81
N ILE A 143 -6.88 -10.63 2.57
CA ILE A 143 -6.69 -10.31 3.98
C ILE A 143 -7.87 -10.88 4.76
N ASN A 144 -7.60 -11.81 5.69
CA ASN A 144 -8.62 -12.46 6.51
C ASN A 144 -9.79 -13.04 5.68
N GLY A 145 -9.49 -13.64 4.53
CA GLY A 145 -10.49 -14.20 3.61
C GLY A 145 -11.17 -13.19 2.67
N ASN A 146 -10.91 -11.89 2.83
CA ASN A 146 -11.49 -10.84 1.99
C ASN A 146 -10.49 -10.35 0.94
N SER A 147 -10.95 -10.16 -0.30
CA SER A 147 -10.14 -9.52 -1.34
C SER A 147 -10.23 -8.00 -1.24
N VAL A 148 -9.10 -7.34 -1.01
CA VAL A 148 -9.00 -5.88 -0.98
C VAL A 148 -8.05 -5.37 -2.04
N SER A 149 -8.30 -4.19 -2.58
CA SER A 149 -7.38 -3.51 -3.49
C SER A 149 -6.04 -3.27 -2.81
N ALA A 150 -4.95 -3.81 -3.37
CA ALA A 150 -3.62 -3.65 -2.80
C ALA A 150 -3.20 -2.18 -2.77
N VAL A 151 -3.47 -1.42 -3.84
CA VAL A 151 -3.14 0.01 -3.92
C VAL A 151 -3.90 0.81 -2.87
N ASP A 152 -5.22 0.61 -2.74
CA ASP A 152 -6.01 1.39 -1.77
C ASP A 152 -5.62 1.04 -0.34
N PHE A 153 -5.44 -0.26 -0.08
CA PHE A 153 -5.02 -0.75 1.22
C PHE A 153 -3.72 -0.07 1.68
N CYS A 154 -2.71 -0.05 0.81
CA CYS A 154 -1.46 0.64 1.08
C CYS A 154 -1.62 2.16 1.20
N THR A 155 -2.42 2.79 0.32
CA THR A 155 -2.62 4.25 0.32
C THR A 155 -3.32 4.72 1.60
N ILE A 156 -4.38 4.02 2.02
CA ILE A 156 -5.11 4.30 3.26
C ILE A 156 -4.17 4.14 4.46
N HIS A 157 -3.41 3.05 4.50
CA HIS A 157 -2.48 2.82 5.61
C HIS A 157 -1.36 3.86 5.66
N LEU A 158 -0.80 4.25 4.52
CA LEU A 158 0.20 5.32 4.43
C LEU A 158 -0.35 6.64 4.99
N SER A 159 -1.61 6.99 4.65
CA SER A 159 -2.25 8.19 5.18
C SER A 159 -2.41 8.15 6.71
N LYS A 160 -2.85 7.00 7.26
CA LYS A 160 -2.95 6.81 8.71
C LYS A 160 -1.58 6.90 9.40
N LEU A 161 -0.56 6.31 8.80
CA LEU A 161 0.79 6.32 9.34
C LEU A 161 1.43 7.71 9.28
N LYS A 162 1.17 8.49 8.22
CA LYS A 162 1.53 9.92 8.15
C LYS A 162 0.87 10.71 9.27
N CYS A 163 -0.44 10.54 9.46
CA CYS A 163 -1.17 11.20 10.56
C CYS A 163 -0.59 10.84 11.94
N LEU A 164 -0.21 9.58 12.17
CA LEU A 164 0.50 9.19 13.40
C LEU A 164 1.85 9.90 13.51
N ALA A 165 2.65 9.92 12.44
CA ALA A 165 3.96 10.56 12.43
C ALA A 165 3.85 12.06 12.74
N ASP A 166 2.94 12.77 12.07
CA ASP A 166 2.71 14.20 12.27
C ASP A 166 2.35 14.50 13.74
N ARG A 167 1.39 13.75 14.31
CA ARG A 167 1.02 13.87 15.72
C ARG A 167 2.20 13.68 16.66
N LEU A 168 3.02 12.66 16.44
CA LEU A 168 4.16 12.35 17.30
C LEU A 168 5.33 13.33 17.15
N LEU A 169 5.45 13.98 15.99
CA LEU A 169 6.50 14.94 15.70
C LEU A 169 6.14 16.37 16.12
N GLU A 170 4.85 16.72 16.16
CA GLU A 170 4.36 18.00 16.70
C GLU A 170 4.41 18.07 18.23
N THR A 171 4.45 16.91 18.91
CA THR A 171 4.50 16.83 20.38
C THR A 171 5.93 16.95 20.95
N HIS A 172 6.93 17.24 20.11
CA HIS A 172 8.37 17.29 20.46
C HIS A 172 9.07 18.48 19.81
#